data_AF-A0A5J4V847-F1
#
_entry.id   AF-A0A5J4V847-F1
#
_cell.length_a   1.000
_cell.length_b   1.000
_cell.length_c   1.000
_cell.angle_alpha   90.00
_cell.angle_beta   90.00
_cell.angle_gamma   90.00
#
_symmetry.space_group_name_H-M   'P 1'
#
loop_
_entity.id
_entity.type
_entity.pdbx_description
1 polymer ?
#
loop_
_entity_poly.entity_id
_entity_poly.type
_entity_poly.pdbx_seq_one_letter_code
_entity_poly.pdbx_strand_id
1 'polypeptide(L)' 'MSSTEQYFEVIADYGGVEGDAKYIAVKKGDQIRLIKKSKEWITIEKDGHIGKVPKRILVQKHKLTKNRSNL' A
#
# COMPACT_ATOMS: atom_id res chain seq x y z
N MET A 1 21.66 -4.29 4.27
CA MET A 1 20.86 -3.06 4.22
C MET A 1 19.42 -3.43 4.56
N SER A 2 18.90 -3.08 5.74
CA SER A 2 17.50 -3.36 6.08
C SER A 2 16.60 -2.31 5.43
N SER A 3 16.14 -2.55 4.21
CA SER A 3 14.99 -1.82 3.69
C SER A 3 13.79 -2.21 4.54
N THR A 4 13.30 -1.30 5.38
CA THR A 4 12.08 -1.51 6.15
C THR A 4 10.90 -1.58 5.19
N GLU A 5 10.45 -2.79 4.88
CA GLU A 5 9.27 -3.00 4.05
C GLU A 5 8.04 -2.43 4.77
N GLN A 6 7.38 -1.48 4.11
CA GLN A 6 6.18 -0.83 4.63
C GLN A 6 4.96 -1.36 3.87
N TYR A 7 3.99 -1.87 4.63
CA TYR A 7 2.74 -2.40 4.08
C TYR A 7 1.55 -1.49 4.40
N PHE A 8 0.57 -1.49 3.51
CA PHE A 8 -0.68 -0.75 3.62
C PHE A 8 -1.86 -1.69 3.39
N GLU A 9 -3.01 -1.35 3.98
CA GLU A 9 -4.29 -1.95 3.61
C GLU A 9 -5.06 -0.98 2.70
N VAL A 10 -5.65 -1.53 1.65
CA VAL A 10 -6.57 -0.82 0.77
C VAL A 10 -7.95 -0.73 1.43
N ILE A 11 -8.49 0.48 1.57
CA ILE A 11 -9.77 0.72 2.26
C ILE A 11 -10.97 0.93 1.32
N ALA A 12 -10.71 1.04 0.01
CA ALA A 12 -11.72 1.21 -1.03
C ALA A 12 -11.23 0.62 -2.36
N ASP A 13 -12.15 0.12 -3.17
CA ASP A 13 -11.84 -0.42 -4.50
C ASP A 13 -11.34 0.67 -5.45
N TYR A 14 -10.40 0.29 -6.31
CA TYR A 14 -9.90 1.14 -7.38
C TYR A 14 -9.65 0.30 -8.63
N GLY A 15 -10.34 0.63 -9.72
CA GLY A 15 -10.28 -0.14 -10.98
C GLY A 15 -9.03 0.12 -11.83
N GLY A 16 -8.13 1.02 -11.41
CA GLY A 16 -7.06 1.50 -12.28
C GLY A 16 -7.56 2.55 -13.29
N VAL A 17 -6.80 2.72 -14.36
CA VAL A 17 -7.15 3.56 -15.51
C VAL A 17 -7.08 2.68 -16.75
N GLU A 18 -8.19 2.59 -17.49
CA GLU A 18 -8.28 1.76 -18.68
C GLU A 18 -7.23 2.20 -19.73
N GLY A 19 -6.49 1.23 -20.28
CA GLY A 19 -5.42 1.49 -21.24
C GLY A 19 -4.12 2.05 -20.65
N ASP A 20 -4.05 2.32 -19.34
CA ASP A 20 -2.83 2.85 -18.70
C ASP A 20 -2.26 1.88 -17.65
N ALA A 21 -1.26 1.09 -18.08
CA ALA A 21 -0.54 0.12 -17.25
C ALA A 21 0.27 0.73 -16.10
N LYS A 22 0.39 2.07 -16.00
CA LYS A 22 1.00 2.72 -14.83
C LYS A 22 0.10 2.61 -13.59
N TYR A 23 -1.19 2.33 -13.75
CA TYR A 23 -2.15 2.16 -12.66
C TYR A 23 -2.55 0.69 -12.53
N ILE A 24 -2.70 0.25 -11.29
CA ILE A 24 -3.08 -1.14 -11.00
C ILE A 24 -4.41 -1.15 -10.26
N ALA A 25 -5.26 -2.12 -10.58
CA ALA A 25 -6.50 -2.34 -9.88
C ALA A 25 -6.24 -2.97 -8.50
N VAL A 26 -6.96 -2.48 -7.49
CA VAL A 26 -6.92 -3.01 -6.12
C VAL A 26 -8.33 -3.05 -5.54
N LYS A 27 -8.56 -3.96 -4.60
CA LYS A 27 -9.81 -4.14 -3.87
C LYS A 27 -9.62 -3.82 -2.40
N LYS A 28 -10.70 -3.37 -1.76
CA LYS A 28 -10.74 -3.20 -0.31
C LYS A 28 -10.31 -4.50 0.40
N GLY A 29 -9.43 -4.37 1.38
CA GLY A 29 -8.84 -5.48 2.13
C GLY A 29 -7.51 -5.98 1.56
N ASP A 30 -7.12 -5.56 0.35
CA ASP A 30 -5.82 -5.93 -0.21
C ASP A 30 -4.69 -5.39 0.67
N GLN A 31 -3.70 -6.24 0.94
CA GLN A 31 -2.43 -5.84 1.52
C GLN A 31 -1.43 -5.59 0.40
N ILE A 32 -0.82 -4.41 0.40
CA ILE A 32 0.10 -3.99 -0.65
C ILE A 32 1.41 -3.48 -0.05
N ARG A 33 2.50 -3.71 -0.77
CA ARG A 33 3.83 -3.23 -0.37
C ARG A 33 4.08 -1.86 -0.98
N LEU A 34 4.57 -0.93 -0.16
CA LEU A 34 4.98 0.39 -0.62
C LEU A 34 6.32 0.32 -1.36
N ILE A 35 6.37 0.89 -2.55
CA ILE A 35 7.63 1.16 -3.26
C ILE A 35 8.00 2.64 -3.14
N LYS A 36 7.06 3.55 -3.44
CA LYS A 36 7.35 5.00 -3.48
C LYS A 36 6.15 5.83 -3.06
N LYS A 37 6.37 6.79 -2.16
CA LYS A 37 5.37 7.82 -1.81
C LYS A 37 5.48 9.03 -2.74
N SER A 38 4.35 9.61 -3.13
CA SER A 38 4.24 10.92 -3.79
C SER A 38 3.08 11.72 -3.18
N LYS A 39 2.81 12.94 -3.65
CA LYS A 39 1.77 13.82 -3.06
C LYS A 39 0.38 13.18 -3.10
N GLU A 40 -0.10 12.83 -4.29
CA GLU A 40 -1.47 12.30 -4.50
C GLU A 40 -1.50 10.80 -4.79
N TRP A 41 -0.39 10.25 -5.29
CA TRP A 41 -0.26 8.88 -5.74
C TRP A 41 0.79 8.13 -4.92
N ILE A 42 0.59 6.83 -4.79
CA ILE A 42 1.57 5.92 -4.20
C ILE A 42 1.86 4.82 -5.21
N THR A 43 3.14 4.54 -5.45
CA THR A 43 3.56 3.36 -6.20
C THR A 43 3.68 2.20 -5.24
N ILE A 44 2.96 1.14 -5.55
CA ILE A 44 2.84 -0.07 -4.74
C ILE A 44 3.21 -1.28 -5.57
N GLU A 45 3.48 -2.38 -4.88
CA GLU A 45 3.58 -3.71 -5.45
C GLU A 45 2.50 -4.62 -4.84
N LYS A 46 1.85 -5.38 -5.71
CA LYS A 46 0.86 -6.39 -5.38
C LYS A 46 1.00 -7.56 -6.35
N ASP A 47 1.17 -8.76 -5.82
CA ASP A 47 1.30 -10.00 -6.60
C ASP A 47 2.33 -9.90 -7.74
N GLY A 48 3.49 -9.26 -7.48
CA GLY A 48 4.55 -9.05 -8.47
C GLY A 48 4.29 -7.92 -9.47
N HIS A 49 3.12 -7.27 -9.43
CA HIS A 49 2.77 -6.16 -10.31
C HIS A 49 3.00 -4.83 -9.60
N ILE A 50 3.61 -3.88 -10.33
CA ILE A 50 3.91 -2.54 -9.81
C ILE A 50 3.01 -1.52 -10.49
N GLY A 51 2.33 -0.70 -9.71
CA GLY A 51 1.45 0.33 -10.24
C GLY A 51 1.14 1.43 -9.24
N LYS A 52 0.49 2.48 -9.73
CA LYS A 52 0.06 3.63 -8.94
C LYS A 52 -1.38 3.45 -8.46
N VAL A 53 -1.59 3.83 -7.20
CA VAL A 53 -2.93 3.93 -6.59
C VAL A 53 -3.07 5.28 -5.86
N PRO A 54 -4.30 5.80 -5.71
CA PRO A 54 -4.53 7.04 -4.97
C PRO A 54 -4.12 6.89 -3.49
N LYS A 55 -3.41 7.86 -2.93
CA LYS A 55 -3.01 7.82 -1.52
C LYS A 55 -4.21 7.72 -0.56
N ARG A 56 -5.33 8.36 -0.93
CA ARG A 56 -6.54 8.44 -0.10
C ARG A 56 -7.23 7.09 0.17
N ILE A 57 -6.92 6.05 -0.62
CA ILE A 57 -7.51 4.72 -0.47
C ILE A 57 -6.62 3.77 0.35
N LEU A 58 -5.56 4.27 0.98
CA LEU A 58 -4.59 3.47 1.73
C LEU A 58 -4.53 3.89 3.20
N VAL A 59 -4.52 2.92 4.11
CA VAL A 59 -4.23 3.14 5.52
C VAL A 59 -2.93 2.42 5.91
N GLN A 60 -2.03 3.14 6.57
CA GLN A 60 -0.81 2.52 7.10
C GLN A 60 -1.20 1.69 8.32
N LYS A 61 -0.99 0.36 8.27
CA LYS A 61 -1.02 -0.43 9.49
C LYS A 61 0.24 -0.16 10.28
N HIS A 62 0.13 0.67 11.32
CA HIS A 62 1.12 0.66 12.37
C HIS A 62 1.02 -0.69 13.07
N LYS A 63 2.09 -1.50 13.01
CA LYS A 63 2.23 -2.60 13.97
C LYS A 63 2.24 -1.93 15.35
N LEU A 64 1.18 -2.11 16.14
CA LEU A 64 1.28 -1.87 17.58
C LEU A 64 2.38 -2.80 18.09
N THR A 65 3.58 -2.26 18.34
CA THR A 65 4.55 -2.92 19.19
C THR A 65 3.92 -2.97 20.58
N LYS A 66 3.37 -4.12 20.95
CA LYS A 66 2.88 -4.39 22.29
C LYS A 66 4.10 -4.42 23.22
N ASN A 67 4.48 -3.28 23.79
CA ASN A 67 5.40 -3.24 24.92
C ASN A 67 4.69 -3.91 26.11
N ARG A 68 4.89 -5.23 26.27
CA ARG A 68 4.72 -5.88 27.56
C ARG A 68 5.95 -5.58 28.38
N SER A 69 5.94 -4.43 29.05
CA SER A 69 6.76 -4.20 30.22
C SER A 69 6.23 -5.13 31.30
N ASN A 70 6.91 -6.25 31.54
CA ASN A 70 6.69 -7.02 32.76
C ASN A 70 7.63 -6.44 33.83
N LEU A 71 7.00 -5.87 34.86
CA LEU A 71 7.55 -5.66 36.19
C LEU A 71 7.85 -7.02 36.85
#